data_AF-A0AAW3EFY4-F1
#
_entry.id   AF-A0AAW3EFY4-F1
#
_cell.length_a   1.000
_cell.length_b   1.000
_cell.length_c   1.000
_cell.angle_alpha   90.00
_cell.angle_beta   90.00
_cell.angle_gamma   90.00
#
_symmetry.space_group_name_H-M   'P 1'
#
loop_
_entity.id
_entity.type
_entity.pdbx_description
1 polymer ?
#
loop_
_entity_poly.entity_id
_entity_poly.type
_entity_poly.pdbx_seq_one_letter_code
_entity_poly.pdbx_strand_id
1 'polypeptide(L)'
;MTFIHTDVLSIDFPPNFTSVEQIGQGAVGQYPTDDSLVVLDIYPVDRELLHKTETGQTERYRSFCSKIYGKLTWLEEKTISLENYSALLMTAEGIYGFAYLFAFIRLTDTVCLFAGGYCPLEQQQEHFITIETALRSLRIVTTTPETAFHSHLKAKGVEAVTTQDCEVKAKQRSIAETPTYPPITLDPALFPLLAEHSPLRQHLVDALLSADAITPIAHAVAGTLRSSIDFYHGAEDDHSGLGNHRLGGLPDLPVDIPYPCVSVAKDTLLEYEECWEAGDDEEEEVCIFPWDDATQTYRVPLEFIAQIDCRALAPLQDYLPREGTLFFFLECGSSPLTTRGKVIYVPDTASLSSGTRFAELSFNDEKTLGQKPAFKLHPKASVTVPSFYALRQNPHIGSILCSRMSLEQQAALDDDEYDDALSRLGFAQYYAWKLRQLGAFNLLPGSKATEAQLAWMIEKDMLPSDFPPDDPLPEYQGIARMNSCGFSQHELPELQAAQKLGGEAQDWLVLFQACLDGQFQWDDGVLNFIIHRSDLAAKRFDRIFMVCDY
;
A
#
# COMPACT_ATOMS: atom_id res chain seq x y z
N MET A 1 -33.83 -19.51 -3.43
CA MET A 1 -33.75 -18.49 -2.36
C MET A 1 -32.97 -19.11 -1.25
N THR A 2 -31.83 -18.49 -0.94
CA THR A 2 -30.96 -18.94 0.15
C THR A 2 -31.24 -18.04 1.34
N PHE A 3 -31.51 -18.64 2.48
CA PHE A 3 -31.95 -17.95 3.68
C PHE A 3 -30.81 -17.94 4.70
N ILE A 4 -30.45 -16.75 5.19
CA ILE A 4 -29.51 -16.60 6.31
C ILE A 4 -30.25 -16.07 7.52
N HIS A 5 -29.96 -16.67 8.68
CA HIS A 5 -30.51 -16.28 9.97
C HIS A 5 -29.38 -16.21 10.99
N THR A 6 -29.20 -15.03 11.58
CA THR A 6 -28.26 -14.76 12.66
C THR A 6 -29.03 -14.25 13.87
N ASP A 7 -28.33 -14.00 14.98
CA ASP A 7 -28.95 -13.38 16.15
C ASP A 7 -29.34 -11.91 15.88
N VAL A 8 -28.77 -11.28 14.82
CA VAL A 8 -29.07 -9.89 14.41
C VAL A 8 -30.17 -9.81 13.38
N LEU A 9 -30.08 -10.61 12.33
CA LEU A 9 -30.86 -10.44 11.12
C LEU A 9 -31.33 -11.77 10.54
N SER A 10 -32.40 -11.71 9.76
CA SER A 10 -32.75 -12.75 8.81
C SER A 10 -32.96 -12.13 7.44
N ILE A 11 -32.42 -12.74 6.39
CA ILE A 11 -32.53 -12.23 5.02
C ILE A 11 -32.71 -13.37 4.03
N ASP A 12 -33.57 -13.14 3.03
CA ASP A 12 -33.73 -14.01 1.87
C ASP A 12 -32.92 -13.44 0.70
N PHE A 13 -31.90 -14.19 0.25
CA PHE A 13 -31.18 -13.88 -0.96
C PHE A 13 -31.95 -14.39 -2.20
N PRO A 14 -32.15 -13.53 -3.21
CA PRO A 14 -32.69 -13.93 -4.51
C PRO A 14 -31.93 -15.11 -5.12
N PRO A 15 -32.58 -15.96 -5.95
CA PRO A 15 -31.93 -17.11 -6.58
C PRO A 15 -30.68 -16.79 -7.41
N ASN A 16 -30.52 -15.54 -7.83
CA ASN A 16 -29.36 -15.05 -8.58
C ASN A 16 -28.06 -15.21 -7.77
N PHE A 17 -28.11 -15.06 -6.44
CA PHE A 17 -26.96 -15.24 -5.55
C PHE A 17 -26.52 -16.70 -5.52
N THR A 18 -25.42 -17.01 -6.21
CA THR A 18 -24.90 -18.37 -6.37
C THR A 18 -24.02 -18.83 -5.21
N SER A 19 -23.44 -17.88 -4.46
CA SER A 19 -22.75 -18.13 -3.19
C SER A 19 -23.31 -17.23 -2.11
N VAL A 20 -23.66 -17.81 -0.96
CA VAL A 20 -24.17 -17.09 0.21
C VAL A 20 -23.55 -17.70 1.46
N GLU A 21 -22.90 -16.86 2.26
CA GLU A 21 -22.17 -17.26 3.46
C GLU A 21 -22.56 -16.38 4.65
N GLN A 22 -22.56 -16.97 5.84
CA GLN A 22 -22.70 -16.23 7.10
C GLN A 22 -21.31 -15.88 7.63
N ILE A 23 -21.08 -14.60 7.95
CA ILE A 23 -19.83 -14.13 8.58
C ILE A 23 -20.17 -13.47 9.91
N GLY A 24 -19.89 -14.17 11.01
CA GLY A 24 -20.30 -13.74 12.35
C GLY A 24 -21.82 -13.56 12.43
N GLN A 25 -22.27 -12.37 12.84
CA GLN A 25 -23.69 -11.99 12.81
C GLN A 25 -24.16 -11.32 11.50
N GLY A 26 -23.32 -11.31 10.47
CA GLY A 26 -23.61 -10.76 9.15
C GLY A 26 -23.80 -11.84 8.08
N ALA A 27 -24.07 -11.40 6.85
CA ALA A 27 -24.26 -12.26 5.68
C ALA A 27 -23.61 -11.64 4.45
N VAL A 28 -22.93 -12.46 3.65
CA VAL A 28 -22.39 -12.10 2.34
C VAL A 28 -23.07 -12.95 1.28
N GLY A 29 -23.59 -12.32 0.25
CA GLY A 29 -24.05 -12.99 -0.96
C GLY A 29 -23.28 -12.47 -2.16
N GLN A 30 -22.93 -13.37 -3.08
CA GLN A 30 -22.35 -12.99 -4.36
C GLN A 30 -22.85 -13.84 -5.53
N TYR A 31 -22.79 -13.28 -6.75
CA TYR A 31 -22.97 -14.00 -8.00
C TYR A 31 -22.14 -13.41 -9.15
N PRO A 32 -21.64 -14.27 -10.06
CA PRO A 32 -20.85 -13.80 -11.20
C PRO A 32 -21.72 -13.14 -12.27
N THR A 33 -21.13 -12.18 -12.96
CA THR A 33 -21.56 -11.62 -14.25
C THR A 33 -20.51 -11.96 -15.30
N ASP A 34 -20.79 -11.72 -16.59
CA ASP A 34 -19.87 -12.07 -17.68
C ASP A 34 -18.45 -11.48 -17.50
N ASP A 35 -18.36 -10.26 -16.96
CA ASP A 35 -17.09 -9.54 -16.79
C ASP A 35 -16.68 -9.28 -15.32
N SER A 36 -17.46 -9.74 -14.32
CA SER A 36 -17.22 -9.37 -12.91
C SER A 36 -18.07 -10.17 -11.89
N LEU A 37 -18.22 -9.63 -10.68
CA LEU A 37 -19.02 -10.18 -9.58
C LEU A 37 -19.97 -9.11 -9.02
N VAL A 38 -21.19 -9.51 -8.67
CA VAL A 38 -22.10 -8.73 -7.84
C VAL A 38 -22.02 -9.24 -6.42
N VAL A 39 -21.88 -8.33 -5.45
CA VAL A 39 -21.76 -8.65 -4.03
C VAL A 39 -22.74 -7.83 -3.20
N LEU A 40 -23.24 -8.45 -2.13
CA LEU A 40 -23.97 -7.81 -1.05
C LEU A 40 -23.44 -8.32 0.28
N ASP A 41 -22.80 -7.45 1.06
CA ASP A 41 -22.35 -7.72 2.42
C ASP A 41 -23.18 -6.93 3.43
N ILE A 42 -23.64 -7.59 4.49
CA ILE A 42 -24.50 -7.01 5.53
C ILE A 42 -23.98 -7.40 6.90
N TYR A 43 -23.65 -6.43 7.75
CA TYR A 43 -23.11 -6.68 9.09
C TYR A 43 -23.33 -5.52 10.07
N PRO A 44 -23.33 -5.79 11.39
CA PRO A 44 -23.48 -4.74 12.40
C PRO A 44 -22.19 -3.91 12.55
N VAL A 45 -22.35 -2.59 12.74
CA VAL A 45 -21.29 -1.57 12.88
C VAL A 45 -21.56 -0.62 14.06
N ASP A 46 -20.51 0.00 14.60
CA ASP A 46 -20.48 0.71 15.89
C ASP A 46 -21.01 2.18 15.89
N ARG A 47 -21.15 2.71 17.12
CA ARG A 47 -21.59 4.01 17.62
C ARG A 47 -20.94 5.24 16.99
N GLU A 48 -19.74 5.15 16.40
CA GLU A 48 -19.08 6.30 15.78
C GLU A 48 -19.85 6.85 14.57
N LEU A 49 -20.65 5.98 13.93
CA LEU A 49 -21.56 6.37 12.86
C LEU A 49 -22.86 7.03 13.40
N LEU A 50 -23.14 6.87 14.69
CA LEU A 50 -24.41 7.21 15.35
C LEU A 50 -24.20 8.14 16.56
N HIS A 51 -24.13 9.45 16.32
CA HIS A 51 -24.22 10.44 17.40
C HIS A 51 -25.68 10.77 17.78
N LYS A 52 -25.90 11.26 19.01
CA LYS A 52 -27.23 11.62 19.56
C LYS A 52 -28.01 12.67 18.74
N THR A 53 -27.35 13.41 17.84
CA THR A 53 -27.98 14.45 17.01
C THR A 53 -28.07 14.00 15.55
N GLU A 54 -29.28 14.07 14.97
CA GLU A 54 -29.58 13.65 13.58
C GLU A 54 -28.88 14.49 12.50
N THR A 55 -28.34 15.66 12.84
CA THR A 55 -27.64 16.53 11.88
C THR A 55 -26.30 15.95 11.43
N GLY A 56 -26.07 15.95 10.11
CA GLY A 56 -24.82 15.49 9.48
C GLY A 56 -24.64 13.97 9.41
N GLN A 57 -25.71 13.18 9.64
CA GLN A 57 -25.63 11.72 9.65
C GLN A 57 -25.33 11.14 8.26
N THR A 58 -25.99 11.66 7.23
CA THR A 58 -25.73 11.27 5.84
C THR A 58 -24.27 11.53 5.46
N GLU A 59 -23.70 12.69 5.76
CA GLU A 59 -22.29 13.00 5.46
C GLU A 59 -21.32 12.04 6.16
N ARG A 60 -21.64 11.61 7.39
CA ARG A 60 -20.84 10.61 8.11
C ARG A 60 -20.92 9.24 7.44
N TYR A 61 -22.10 8.80 7.01
CA TYR A 61 -22.24 7.56 6.27
C TYR A 61 -21.50 7.63 4.93
N ARG A 62 -21.56 8.77 4.24
CA ARG A 62 -20.78 9.00 3.01
C ARG A 62 -19.29 8.93 3.28
N SER A 63 -18.81 9.55 4.36
CA SER A 63 -17.40 9.47 4.76
C SER A 63 -16.97 8.03 5.10
N PHE A 64 -17.80 7.27 5.82
CA PHE A 64 -17.56 5.86 6.10
C PHE A 64 -17.46 5.04 4.81
N CYS A 65 -18.40 5.22 3.88
CA CYS A 65 -18.35 4.53 2.59
C CYS A 65 -17.12 4.94 1.78
N SER A 66 -16.77 6.23 1.72
CA SER A 66 -15.58 6.68 0.99
C SER A 66 -14.26 6.22 1.60
N LYS A 67 -14.21 5.94 2.92
CA LYS A 67 -13.03 5.32 3.55
C LYS A 67 -12.84 3.87 3.12
N ILE A 68 -13.94 3.14 2.88
CA ILE A 68 -13.91 1.71 2.55
C ILE A 68 -13.80 1.48 1.03
N TYR A 69 -14.52 2.26 0.23
CA TYR A 69 -14.70 2.06 -1.21
C TYR A 69 -14.04 3.15 -2.06
N GLY A 70 -13.26 4.05 -1.45
CA GLY A 70 -12.52 5.10 -2.14
C GLY A 70 -13.40 6.28 -2.60
N LYS A 71 -12.98 6.97 -3.67
CA LYS A 71 -13.68 8.14 -4.17
C LYS A 71 -15.00 7.75 -4.84
N LEU A 72 -16.09 8.31 -4.33
CA LEU A 72 -17.46 8.00 -4.76
C LEU A 72 -18.18 9.27 -5.27
N THR A 73 -18.91 9.12 -6.37
CA THR A 73 -19.85 10.11 -6.89
C THR A 73 -21.26 9.72 -6.49
N TRP A 74 -21.86 10.46 -5.56
CA TRP A 74 -23.19 10.15 -5.01
C TRP A 74 -24.30 10.45 -6.02
N LEU A 75 -25.19 9.48 -6.24
CA LEU A 75 -26.26 9.56 -7.23
C LEU A 75 -27.63 9.82 -6.59
N GLU A 76 -28.06 8.91 -5.72
CA GLU A 76 -29.40 8.94 -5.11
C GLU A 76 -29.31 8.66 -3.61
N GLU A 77 -30.24 9.26 -2.86
CA GLU A 77 -30.50 8.96 -1.47
C GLU A 77 -32.00 8.80 -1.28
N LYS A 78 -32.42 7.65 -0.73
CA LYS A 78 -33.82 7.34 -0.47
C LYS A 78 -33.97 6.53 0.81
N THR A 79 -35.12 6.63 1.46
CA THR A 79 -35.45 5.80 2.62
C THR A 79 -36.36 4.65 2.17
N ILE A 80 -36.03 3.42 2.56
CA ILE A 80 -36.92 2.26 2.39
C ILE A 80 -37.46 1.82 3.75
N SER A 81 -38.75 1.48 3.77
CA SER A 81 -39.40 0.93 4.97
C SER A 81 -39.15 -0.57 5.05
N LEU A 82 -38.61 -1.01 6.19
CA LEU A 82 -38.59 -2.38 6.65
C LEU A 82 -39.72 -2.56 7.69
N GLU A 83 -40.01 -3.80 8.11
CA GLU A 83 -41.19 -4.12 8.93
C GLU A 83 -41.32 -3.23 10.18
N ASN A 84 -40.23 -3.02 10.94
CA ASN A 84 -40.19 -2.17 12.14
C ASN A 84 -39.09 -1.10 12.10
N TYR A 85 -38.38 -0.96 10.98
CA TYR A 85 -37.21 -0.11 10.84
C TYR A 85 -37.25 0.66 9.52
N SER A 86 -36.51 1.75 9.43
CA SER A 86 -36.20 2.39 8.15
C SER A 86 -34.73 2.18 7.81
N ALA A 87 -34.44 1.96 6.53
CA ALA A 87 -33.08 1.95 6.02
C ALA A 87 -32.85 3.20 5.17
N LEU A 88 -31.76 3.91 5.46
CA LEU A 88 -31.27 4.96 4.56
C LEU A 88 -30.43 4.30 3.47
N LEU A 89 -30.95 4.32 2.24
CA LEU A 89 -30.31 3.76 1.06
C LEU A 89 -29.65 4.89 0.26
N MET A 90 -28.39 4.71 -0.09
CA MET A 90 -27.62 5.64 -0.92
C MET A 90 -26.97 4.87 -2.07
N THR A 91 -26.94 5.46 -3.26
CA THR A 91 -26.22 4.92 -4.41
C THR A 91 -25.09 5.83 -4.83
N ALA A 92 -24.02 5.25 -5.35
CA ALA A 92 -22.86 5.99 -5.83
C ALA A 92 -22.13 5.26 -6.95
N GLU A 93 -21.39 6.01 -7.76
CA GLU A 93 -20.48 5.47 -8.77
C GLU A 93 -19.04 5.62 -8.28
N GLY A 94 -18.25 4.55 -8.38
CA GLY A 94 -16.82 4.59 -8.11
C GLY A 94 -16.00 4.83 -9.38
N ILE A 95 -14.73 5.18 -9.20
CA ILE A 95 -13.80 5.52 -10.28
C ILE A 95 -13.30 4.30 -11.09
N TYR A 96 -13.56 3.07 -10.63
CA TYR A 96 -13.08 1.82 -11.24
C TYR A 96 -14.16 1.02 -11.99
N GLY A 97 -15.18 1.70 -12.53
CA GLY A 97 -16.24 1.01 -13.30
C GLY A 97 -17.24 0.21 -12.47
N PHE A 98 -17.33 0.47 -11.16
CA PHE A 98 -18.30 -0.14 -10.25
C PHE A 98 -19.34 0.86 -9.77
N ALA A 99 -20.58 0.40 -9.66
CA ALA A 99 -21.67 1.09 -8.99
C ALA A 99 -21.95 0.45 -7.63
N TYR A 100 -22.22 1.29 -6.64
CA TYR A 100 -22.39 0.92 -5.25
C TYR A 100 -23.78 1.27 -4.74
N LEU A 101 -24.33 0.38 -3.90
CA LEU A 101 -25.55 0.58 -3.14
C LEU A 101 -25.26 0.34 -1.67
N PHE A 102 -25.50 1.35 -0.85
CA PHE A 102 -25.32 1.30 0.59
C PHE A 102 -26.66 1.41 1.29
N ALA A 103 -26.87 0.64 2.36
CA ALA A 103 -28.01 0.82 3.25
C ALA A 103 -27.59 0.82 4.71
N PHE A 104 -28.16 1.76 5.48
CA PHE A 104 -27.91 1.89 6.92
C PHE A 104 -29.22 1.74 7.69
N ILE A 105 -29.29 0.76 8.59
CA ILE A 105 -30.46 0.48 9.42
C ILE A 105 -30.08 0.68 10.89
N ARG A 106 -30.60 1.75 11.49
CA ARG A 106 -30.32 2.05 12.90
C ARG A 106 -31.07 1.06 13.80
N LEU A 107 -30.33 0.30 14.60
CA LEU A 107 -30.92 -0.66 15.56
C LEU A 107 -31.09 -0.02 16.94
N THR A 108 -30.07 0.71 17.40
CA THR A 108 -30.06 1.48 18.66
C THR A 108 -29.34 2.81 18.48
N ASP A 109 -29.02 3.52 19.57
CA ASP A 109 -28.16 4.70 19.52
C ASP A 109 -26.69 4.36 19.31
N THR A 110 -26.31 3.10 19.46
CA THR A 110 -24.92 2.64 19.44
C THR A 110 -24.64 1.55 18.41
N VAL A 111 -25.68 0.96 17.79
CA VAL A 111 -25.52 -0.09 16.78
C VAL A 111 -26.35 0.23 15.54
N CYS A 112 -25.68 0.18 14.39
CA CYS A 112 -26.31 0.23 13.06
C CYS A 112 -26.04 -1.10 12.34
N LEU A 113 -26.94 -1.50 11.45
CA LEU A 113 -26.65 -2.52 10.45
C LEU A 113 -26.26 -1.81 9.16
N PHE A 114 -25.06 -2.10 8.67
CA PHE A 114 -24.58 -1.63 7.38
C PHE A 114 -24.76 -2.73 6.34
N ALA A 115 -25.26 -2.35 5.17
CA ALA A 115 -25.23 -3.17 3.98
C ALA A 115 -24.46 -2.44 2.88
N GLY A 116 -23.45 -3.08 2.31
CA GLY A 116 -22.69 -2.60 1.16
C GLY A 116 -22.83 -3.59 0.01
N GLY A 117 -23.35 -3.13 -1.11
CA GLY A 117 -23.40 -3.88 -2.35
C GLY A 117 -22.69 -3.18 -3.48
N TYR A 118 -22.08 -3.94 -4.38
CA TYR A 118 -21.43 -3.41 -5.58
C TYR A 118 -21.67 -4.31 -6.80
N CYS A 119 -21.64 -3.70 -7.97
CA CYS A 119 -21.85 -4.34 -9.27
C CYS A 119 -21.17 -3.54 -10.38
N PRO A 120 -20.98 -4.11 -11.59
CA PRO A 120 -20.51 -3.36 -12.75
C PRO A 120 -21.41 -2.16 -13.09
N LEU A 121 -20.79 -1.02 -13.36
CA LEU A 121 -21.48 0.26 -13.59
C LEU A 121 -22.48 0.20 -14.74
N GLU A 122 -22.13 -0.49 -15.84
CA GLU A 122 -22.96 -0.59 -17.04
C GLU A 122 -24.27 -1.35 -16.82
N GLN A 123 -24.30 -2.23 -15.80
CA GLN A 123 -25.44 -3.09 -15.47
C GLN A 123 -26.11 -2.69 -14.15
N GLN A 124 -25.80 -1.49 -13.62
CA GLN A 124 -26.23 -1.07 -12.28
C GLN A 124 -27.74 -1.11 -12.07
N GLN A 125 -28.54 -0.78 -13.09
CA GLN A 125 -30.00 -0.75 -12.97
C GLN A 125 -30.59 -2.13 -12.65
N GLU A 126 -30.08 -3.19 -13.28
CA GLU A 126 -30.57 -4.56 -13.06
C GLU A 126 -30.10 -5.11 -11.71
N HIS A 127 -28.81 -4.93 -11.41
CA HIS A 127 -28.23 -5.49 -10.19
C HIS A 127 -28.67 -4.77 -8.93
N PHE A 128 -28.93 -3.45 -8.99
CA PHE A 128 -29.52 -2.73 -7.86
C PHE A 128 -30.94 -3.20 -7.55
N ILE A 129 -31.74 -3.59 -8.54
CA ILE A 129 -33.06 -4.20 -8.29
C ILE A 129 -32.90 -5.51 -7.52
N THR A 130 -31.92 -6.33 -7.91
CA THR A 130 -31.63 -7.62 -7.26
C THR A 130 -31.13 -7.42 -5.82
N ILE A 131 -30.19 -6.51 -5.60
CA ILE A 131 -29.67 -6.15 -4.27
C ILE A 131 -30.77 -5.54 -3.39
N GLU A 132 -31.56 -4.60 -3.91
CA GLU A 132 -32.66 -3.99 -3.17
C GLU A 132 -33.75 -5.02 -2.83
N THR A 133 -33.99 -6.01 -3.70
CA THR A 133 -34.92 -7.12 -3.41
C THR A 133 -34.45 -7.93 -2.20
N ALA A 134 -33.14 -8.22 -2.10
CA ALA A 134 -32.57 -8.85 -0.91
C ALA A 134 -32.71 -7.95 0.33
N LEU A 135 -32.39 -6.66 0.22
CA LEU A 135 -32.52 -5.72 1.34
C LEU A 135 -33.96 -5.55 1.83
N ARG A 136 -34.96 -5.67 0.96
CA ARG A 136 -36.38 -5.62 1.33
C ARG A 136 -36.87 -6.87 2.05
N SER A 137 -36.18 -8.01 1.91
CA SER A 137 -36.47 -9.23 2.66
C SER A 137 -35.83 -9.23 4.06
N LEU A 138 -34.91 -8.29 4.32
CA LEU A 138 -34.21 -8.15 5.58
C LEU A 138 -35.18 -7.89 6.74
N ARG A 139 -35.10 -8.76 7.75
CA ARG A 139 -35.80 -8.62 9.02
C ARG A 139 -34.77 -8.55 10.14
N ILE A 140 -34.97 -7.62 11.05
CA ILE A 140 -34.16 -7.51 12.26
C ILE A 140 -34.77 -8.41 13.32
N VAL A 141 -33.97 -9.34 13.84
CA VAL A 141 -34.42 -10.38 14.78
C VAL A 141 -33.87 -10.15 16.19
N THR A 142 -32.80 -9.36 16.33
CA THR A 142 -32.18 -9.11 17.64
C THR A 142 -33.08 -8.32 18.59
N THR A 143 -33.03 -8.72 19.87
CA THR A 143 -33.56 -7.93 20.99
C THR A 143 -32.44 -7.34 21.86
N THR A 144 -31.17 -7.65 21.53
CA THR A 144 -29.95 -7.18 22.20
C THR A 144 -28.86 -6.84 21.16
N PRO A 145 -29.00 -5.74 20.40
CA PRO A 145 -28.11 -5.40 19.27
C PRO A 145 -26.64 -5.27 19.66
N GLU A 146 -26.33 -4.77 20.85
CA GLU A 146 -24.96 -4.59 21.37
C GLU A 146 -24.26 -5.93 21.62
N THR A 147 -24.95 -6.89 22.23
CA THR A 147 -24.41 -8.25 22.46
C THR A 147 -24.13 -8.96 21.14
N ALA A 148 -24.99 -8.74 20.15
CA ALA A 148 -24.85 -9.35 18.85
C ALA A 148 -23.72 -8.69 18.04
N PHE A 149 -23.55 -7.37 18.13
CA PHE A 149 -22.38 -6.67 17.59
C PHE A 149 -21.06 -7.21 18.20
N HIS A 150 -20.98 -7.35 19.52
CA HIS A 150 -19.81 -7.96 20.18
C HIS A 150 -19.55 -9.40 19.72
N SER A 151 -20.61 -10.17 19.49
CA SER A 151 -20.50 -11.54 18.97
C SER A 151 -20.01 -11.57 17.52
N HIS A 152 -20.42 -10.59 16.69
CA HIS A 152 -19.90 -10.41 15.33
C HIS A 152 -18.40 -10.11 15.34
N LEU A 153 -17.97 -9.17 16.20
CA LEU A 153 -16.55 -8.86 16.39
C LEU A 153 -15.76 -10.12 16.78
N LYS A 154 -16.26 -10.86 17.78
CA LYS A 154 -15.60 -12.10 18.25
C LYS A 154 -15.46 -13.15 17.15
N ALA A 155 -16.48 -13.32 16.31
CA ALA A 155 -16.44 -14.25 15.19
C ALA A 155 -15.48 -13.82 14.07
N LYS A 156 -15.22 -12.52 13.92
CA LYS A 156 -14.17 -11.97 13.03
C LYS A 156 -12.77 -11.98 13.65
N GLY A 157 -12.59 -12.58 14.83
CA GLY A 157 -11.30 -12.61 15.54
C GLY A 157 -10.98 -11.32 16.31
N VAL A 158 -11.98 -10.46 16.52
CA VAL A 158 -11.88 -9.20 17.28
C VAL A 158 -12.52 -9.43 18.66
N GLU A 159 -11.74 -9.63 19.72
CA GLU A 159 -12.30 -9.86 21.05
C GLU A 159 -13.12 -8.67 21.56
N ALA A 160 -14.37 -8.93 21.97
CA ALA A 160 -15.19 -8.00 22.73
C ALA A 160 -15.43 -8.56 24.13
N VAL A 161 -14.96 -7.83 25.14
CA VAL A 161 -15.18 -8.07 26.57
C VAL A 161 -16.61 -7.64 26.91
N THR A 162 -17.48 -8.58 27.27
CA THR A 162 -18.84 -8.29 27.74
C THR A 162 -18.85 -8.06 29.25
N THR A 163 -19.33 -6.90 29.68
CA THR A 163 -19.75 -6.58 31.05
C THR A 163 -21.26 -6.70 31.20
N GLN A 164 -21.74 -7.46 32.18
CA GLN A 164 -22.97 -7.10 32.91
C GLN A 164 -23.04 -7.83 34.25
N ASP A 165 -22.81 -7.12 35.37
CA ASP A 165 -23.86 -6.72 36.31
C ASP A 165 -23.30 -6.18 37.65
N CYS A 166 -24.12 -5.32 38.27
CA CYS A 166 -24.11 -4.77 39.63
C CYS A 166 -23.43 -3.41 39.89
N GLU A 167 -24.32 -2.44 40.07
CA GLU A 167 -24.19 -1.16 40.74
C GLU A 167 -23.47 -1.18 42.10
N VAL A 168 -22.74 -0.08 42.32
CA VAL A 168 -22.44 0.61 43.59
C VAL A 168 -21.81 -0.24 44.70
N LYS A 169 -20.48 -0.17 44.77
CA LYS A 169 -19.75 0.25 45.99
C LYS A 169 -18.28 0.54 45.66
N ALA A 170 -17.85 1.77 45.94
CA ALA A 170 -16.46 2.15 45.91
C ALA A 170 -15.61 1.23 46.81
N LYS A 171 -14.68 0.46 46.22
CA LYS A 171 -13.32 0.19 46.71
C LYS A 171 -12.58 -0.82 45.84
N GLN A 172 -11.37 -0.39 45.45
CA GLN A 172 -10.21 -1.17 45.01
C GLN A 172 -10.25 -1.80 43.61
N ARG A 173 -9.47 -1.17 42.70
CA ARG A 173 -8.91 -1.74 41.47
C ARG A 173 -8.56 -3.22 41.66
N SER A 174 -9.24 -4.08 40.91
CA SER A 174 -8.72 -5.39 40.52
C SER A 174 -8.02 -5.21 39.19
N ILE A 175 -6.71 -5.31 39.22
CA ILE A 175 -5.79 -5.32 38.08
C ILE A 175 -6.14 -6.57 37.26
N ALA A 176 -6.94 -6.42 36.21
CA ALA A 176 -6.98 -7.37 35.10
C ALA A 176 -6.15 -6.74 33.98
N GLU A 177 -5.13 -7.48 33.56
CA GLU A 177 -3.92 -7.02 32.92
C GLU A 177 -4.22 -6.25 31.62
N THR A 178 -3.85 -4.97 31.58
CA THR A 178 -3.39 -4.32 30.35
C THR A 178 -2.43 -5.31 29.68
N PRO A 179 -2.52 -5.61 28.38
CA PRO A 179 -1.52 -6.45 27.73
C PRO A 179 -0.17 -5.83 28.07
N THR A 180 0.57 -6.53 28.94
CA THR A 180 1.87 -6.07 29.36
C THR A 180 2.71 -6.37 28.15
N TYR A 181 2.99 -5.35 27.33
CA TYR A 181 4.05 -5.45 26.34
C TYR A 181 5.35 -5.52 27.16
N PRO A 182 5.94 -6.72 27.36
CA PRO A 182 7.19 -6.78 28.06
C PRO A 182 8.20 -5.93 27.27
N PRO A 183 9.20 -5.32 27.93
CA PRO A 183 10.25 -4.60 27.22
C PRO A 183 10.84 -5.52 26.15
N ILE A 184 10.64 -5.19 24.88
CA ILE A 184 11.24 -5.96 23.78
C ILE A 184 12.72 -5.65 23.81
N THR A 185 13.54 -6.68 24.05
CA THR A 185 14.96 -6.57 23.78
C THR A 185 15.13 -6.63 22.27
N LEU A 186 15.38 -5.48 21.65
CA LEU A 186 15.63 -5.41 20.21
C LEU A 186 16.89 -6.22 19.88
N ASP A 187 16.75 -7.09 18.88
CA ASP A 187 17.87 -7.80 18.27
C ASP A 187 18.90 -6.78 17.78
N PRO A 188 20.16 -6.81 18.28
CA PRO A 188 21.21 -5.88 17.83
C PRO A 188 21.45 -5.90 16.32
N ALA A 189 21.08 -6.97 15.61
CA ALA A 189 21.14 -7.02 14.15
C ALA A 189 20.17 -6.04 13.47
N LEU A 190 19.18 -5.50 14.18
CA LEU A 190 18.26 -4.47 13.69
C LEU A 190 18.84 -3.06 13.79
N PHE A 191 19.87 -2.82 14.59
CA PHE A 191 20.37 -1.46 14.82
C PHE A 191 20.77 -0.72 13.53
N PRO A 192 21.48 -1.35 12.57
CA PRO A 192 21.78 -0.70 11.29
C PRO A 192 20.55 -0.26 10.48
N LEU A 193 19.39 -0.91 10.71
CA LEU A 193 18.15 -0.68 9.99
C LEU A 193 17.28 0.41 10.63
N LEU A 194 17.60 0.87 11.84
CA LEU A 194 16.81 1.84 12.60
C LEU A 194 17.51 3.20 12.68
N ALA A 195 16.76 4.28 12.46
CA ALA A 195 17.30 5.63 12.36
C ALA A 195 17.89 6.14 13.68
N GLU A 196 17.29 5.77 14.82
CA GLU A 196 17.75 6.18 16.16
C GLU A 196 19.18 5.71 16.50
N HIS A 197 19.69 4.69 15.80
CA HIS A 197 21.04 4.17 15.98
C HIS A 197 22.03 4.70 14.94
N SER A 198 21.61 5.61 14.06
CA SER A 198 22.41 6.19 12.99
C SER A 198 22.76 7.66 13.31
N PRO A 199 24.01 7.98 13.71
CA PRO A 199 24.44 9.35 13.97
C PRO A 199 24.22 10.29 12.78
N LEU A 200 24.33 9.76 11.55
CA LEU A 200 24.10 10.50 10.30
C LEU A 200 22.66 11.04 10.17
N ARG A 201 21.69 10.40 10.83
CA ARG A 201 20.26 10.66 10.71
C ARG A 201 19.68 11.38 11.92
N GLN A 202 20.47 11.65 12.96
CA GLN A 202 19.98 12.24 14.20
C GLN A 202 19.24 13.55 13.95
N HIS A 203 19.78 14.43 13.11
CA HIS A 203 19.12 15.69 12.78
C HIS A 203 17.75 15.52 12.08
N LEU A 204 17.59 14.47 11.26
CA LEU A 204 16.31 14.16 10.60
C LEU A 204 15.30 13.58 11.59
N VAL A 205 15.77 12.71 12.48
CA VAL A 205 14.97 12.16 13.58
C VAL A 205 14.48 13.29 14.49
N ASP A 206 15.38 14.17 14.90
CA ASP A 206 15.05 15.32 15.76
C ASP A 206 14.04 16.25 15.07
N ALA A 207 14.23 16.53 13.77
CA ALA A 207 13.31 17.34 12.99
C ALA A 207 11.89 16.73 12.97
N LEU A 208 11.77 15.42 12.68
CA LEU A 208 10.48 14.71 12.67
C LEU A 208 9.80 14.69 14.04
N LEU A 209 10.58 14.48 15.10
CA LEU A 209 10.05 14.29 16.45
C LEU A 209 9.85 15.59 17.25
N SER A 210 10.18 16.75 16.65
CA SER A 210 10.06 18.06 17.29
C SER A 210 8.62 18.59 17.44
N ALA A 211 7.63 17.90 16.88
CA ALA A 211 6.24 18.32 16.97
C ALA A 211 5.65 18.10 18.38
N ASP A 212 5.05 19.16 18.95
CA ASP A 212 4.49 19.16 20.32
C ASP A 212 3.51 18.01 20.56
N ALA A 213 2.68 17.67 19.57
CA ALA A 213 1.64 16.65 19.69
C ALA A 213 2.19 15.22 19.89
N ILE A 214 3.36 14.91 19.33
CA ILE A 214 4.01 13.58 19.48
C ILE A 214 5.12 13.59 20.53
N THR A 215 5.48 14.75 21.08
CA THR A 215 6.52 14.89 22.12
C THR A 215 6.34 13.91 23.28
N PRO A 216 5.12 13.65 23.80
CA PRO A 216 4.91 12.66 24.87
C PRO A 216 5.39 11.26 24.49
N ILE A 217 5.31 10.89 23.21
CA ILE A 217 5.60 9.54 22.70
C ILE A 217 6.79 9.49 21.75
N ALA A 218 7.56 10.57 21.63
CA ALA A 218 8.65 10.71 20.67
C ALA A 218 9.70 9.58 20.78
N HIS A 219 10.02 9.15 22.00
CA HIS A 219 10.95 8.03 22.23
C HIS A 219 10.42 6.69 21.68
N ALA A 220 9.10 6.47 21.76
CA ALA A 220 8.47 5.27 21.21
C ALA A 220 8.47 5.32 19.68
N VAL A 221 8.07 6.45 19.09
CA VAL A 221 8.05 6.68 17.64
C VAL A 221 9.46 6.53 17.04
N ALA A 222 10.49 7.08 17.69
CA ALA A 222 11.89 6.95 17.28
C ALA A 222 12.31 5.49 17.03
N GLY A 223 11.79 4.56 17.83
CA GLY A 223 12.05 3.12 17.73
C GLY A 223 11.49 2.44 16.50
N THR A 224 10.61 3.10 15.77
CA THR A 224 9.97 2.58 14.56
C THR A 224 10.54 3.17 13.27
N LEU A 225 11.35 4.23 13.39
CA LEU A 225 11.89 4.95 12.24
C LEU A 225 13.00 4.16 11.55
N ARG A 226 12.92 4.00 10.22
CA ARG A 226 13.92 3.26 9.45
C ARG A 226 15.10 4.14 9.04
N SER A 227 16.30 3.58 9.13
CA SER A 227 17.54 4.15 8.61
C SER A 227 17.56 3.96 7.08
N SER A 228 16.89 4.85 6.35
CA SER A 228 16.66 4.69 4.91
C SER A 228 17.63 5.50 4.06
N ILE A 229 17.67 5.20 2.77
CA ILE A 229 18.35 6.03 1.77
C ILE A 229 17.31 6.42 0.73
N ASP A 230 17.13 7.72 0.52
CA ASP A 230 16.26 8.25 -0.54
C ASP A 230 17.09 8.52 -1.79
N PHE A 231 16.49 8.24 -2.95
CA PHE A 231 17.06 8.54 -4.26
C PHE A 231 16.27 9.65 -4.91
N TYR A 232 16.98 10.65 -5.41
CA TYR A 232 16.41 11.78 -6.12
C TYR A 232 16.82 11.73 -7.59
N HIS A 233 15.98 12.30 -8.46
CA HIS A 233 16.31 12.43 -9.88
C HIS A 233 17.57 13.26 -10.06
N GLY A 234 18.46 12.78 -10.93
CA GLY A 234 19.54 13.55 -11.51
C GLY A 234 19.27 13.87 -12.98
N ALA A 235 20.34 14.13 -13.72
CA ALA A 235 20.26 14.27 -15.17
C ALA A 235 19.86 12.95 -15.84
N GLU A 236 19.33 13.06 -17.06
CA GLU A 236 19.19 11.91 -17.95
C GLU A 236 20.53 11.17 -18.11
N ASP A 237 20.45 9.85 -18.14
CA ASP A 237 21.59 8.97 -18.28
C ASP A 237 21.69 8.50 -19.74
N ASP A 238 22.81 8.82 -20.37
CA ASP A 238 23.13 8.48 -21.75
C ASP A 238 23.85 7.13 -21.89
N HIS A 239 23.90 6.35 -20.81
CA HIS A 239 24.62 5.07 -20.71
C HIS A 239 26.14 5.16 -20.92
N SER A 240 26.73 6.38 -20.87
CA SER A 240 28.19 6.56 -20.95
C SER A 240 28.93 6.13 -19.68
N GLY A 241 28.26 6.23 -18.53
CA GLY A 241 28.75 5.78 -17.23
C GLY A 241 28.37 4.32 -16.97
N LEU A 242 29.32 3.52 -16.48
CA LEU A 242 29.08 2.15 -16.05
C LEU A 242 28.80 2.09 -14.56
N GLY A 243 27.76 1.34 -14.18
CA GLY A 243 27.51 0.94 -12.80
C GLY A 243 27.13 2.07 -11.84
N ASN A 244 26.72 3.23 -12.35
CA ASN A 244 26.15 4.30 -11.54
C ASN A 244 24.73 3.96 -11.06
N HIS A 245 24.23 4.66 -10.04
CA HIS A 245 22.81 4.58 -9.71
C HIS A 245 21.94 5.06 -10.87
N ARG A 246 21.00 4.23 -11.31
CA ARG A 246 20.11 4.50 -12.44
C ARG A 246 18.69 4.04 -12.13
N LEU A 247 17.71 4.81 -12.58
CA LEU A 247 16.30 4.43 -12.68
C LEU A 247 15.93 4.38 -14.17
N GLY A 248 15.31 3.28 -14.61
CA GLY A 248 14.90 3.07 -16.00
C GLY A 248 16.03 2.83 -17.02
N GLY A 249 15.64 2.63 -18.29
CA GLY A 249 16.53 2.30 -19.40
C GLY A 249 17.04 0.84 -19.35
N LEU A 250 18.34 0.66 -19.62
CA LEU A 250 18.98 -0.66 -19.70
C LEU A 250 20.04 -0.89 -18.59
N PRO A 251 20.13 -2.13 -18.04
CA PRO A 251 21.05 -2.47 -16.96
C PRO A 251 22.47 -2.77 -17.44
N ASP A 252 23.48 -2.35 -16.69
CA ASP A 252 24.89 -2.63 -17.01
C ASP A 252 25.34 -4.05 -16.58
N LEU A 253 24.62 -5.10 -17.01
CA LEU A 253 24.90 -6.48 -16.60
C LEU A 253 26.22 -7.02 -17.19
N PRO A 254 26.97 -7.86 -16.45
CA PRO A 254 28.12 -8.60 -16.97
C PRO A 254 27.83 -9.36 -18.25
N VAL A 255 28.82 -9.47 -19.15
CA VAL A 255 28.65 -10.04 -20.50
C VAL A 255 28.06 -11.46 -20.51
N ASP A 256 28.38 -12.26 -19.49
CA ASP A 256 27.94 -13.65 -19.31
C ASP A 256 26.54 -13.77 -18.69
N ILE A 257 25.98 -12.67 -18.19
CA ILE A 257 24.60 -12.61 -17.71
C ILE A 257 23.70 -12.13 -18.85
N PRO A 258 22.79 -12.98 -19.37
CA PRO A 258 21.82 -12.55 -20.37
C PRO A 258 20.77 -11.64 -19.74
N TYR A 259 20.02 -10.90 -20.57
CA TYR A 259 18.89 -10.13 -20.09
C TYR A 259 17.85 -11.06 -19.42
N PRO A 260 17.35 -10.73 -18.21
CA PRO A 260 16.36 -11.57 -17.54
C PRO A 260 15.06 -11.66 -18.33
N CYS A 261 14.56 -12.87 -18.55
CA CYS A 261 13.27 -13.12 -19.19
C CYS A 261 12.43 -14.12 -18.40
N VAL A 262 11.12 -14.09 -18.63
CA VAL A 262 10.15 -15.11 -18.20
C VAL A 262 9.63 -15.88 -19.42
N SER A 263 9.33 -17.16 -19.23
CA SER A 263 8.69 -18.00 -20.24
C SER A 263 7.17 -17.85 -20.17
N VAL A 264 6.54 -17.44 -21.27
CA VAL A 264 5.09 -17.22 -21.35
C VAL A 264 4.51 -18.09 -22.47
N ALA A 265 3.41 -18.78 -22.20
CA ALA A 265 2.74 -19.61 -23.19
C ALA A 265 2.10 -18.74 -24.30
N LYS A 266 2.01 -19.28 -25.52
CA LYS A 266 1.38 -18.58 -26.64
C LYS A 266 -0.05 -18.14 -26.32
N ASP A 267 -0.86 -19.04 -25.76
CA ASP A 267 -2.26 -18.79 -25.44
C ASP A 267 -2.43 -17.59 -24.51
N THR A 268 -1.50 -17.38 -23.57
CA THR A 268 -1.50 -16.25 -22.66
C THR A 268 -1.19 -14.92 -23.36
N LEU A 269 -0.32 -14.92 -24.38
CA LEU A 269 0.02 -13.70 -25.12
C LEU A 269 -1.00 -13.34 -26.20
N LEU A 270 -1.85 -14.28 -26.64
CA LEU A 270 -2.91 -14.00 -27.61
C LEU A 270 -3.96 -12.99 -27.09
N GLU A 271 -4.06 -12.82 -25.77
CA GLU A 271 -4.94 -11.82 -25.14
C GLU A 271 -4.38 -10.38 -25.24
N TYR A 272 -3.15 -10.21 -25.72
CA TYR A 272 -2.40 -8.94 -25.74
C TYR A 272 -2.03 -8.56 -27.17
N GLU A 273 -2.96 -7.90 -27.88
CA GLU A 273 -2.79 -7.51 -29.30
C GLU A 273 -1.48 -6.74 -29.55
N GLU A 274 -1.03 -5.95 -28.58
CA GLU A 274 0.20 -5.15 -28.68
C GLU A 274 1.50 -5.98 -28.66
N CYS A 275 1.42 -7.28 -28.39
CA CYS A 275 2.54 -8.21 -28.48
C CYS A 275 2.71 -8.81 -29.88
N TRP A 276 1.84 -8.46 -30.84
CA TRP A 276 1.78 -9.05 -32.17
C TRP A 276 1.93 -7.97 -33.25
N GLU A 277 2.76 -8.25 -34.25
CA GLU A 277 2.98 -7.37 -35.39
C GLU A 277 2.69 -8.12 -36.69
N ALA A 278 2.33 -7.38 -37.75
CA ALA A 278 2.16 -7.96 -39.07
C ALA A 278 3.49 -8.58 -39.56
N GLY A 279 3.45 -9.86 -39.92
CA GLY A 279 4.56 -10.61 -40.49
C GLY A 279 4.84 -10.23 -41.94
N ASP A 280 5.75 -10.98 -42.56
CA ASP A 280 6.12 -10.78 -43.97
C ASP A 280 4.92 -11.03 -44.93
N ASP A 281 3.96 -11.85 -44.50
CA ASP A 281 2.67 -12.06 -45.16
C ASP A 281 1.58 -11.29 -44.39
N GLU A 282 0.78 -10.46 -45.08
CA GLU A 282 -0.27 -9.59 -44.47
C GLU A 282 -1.35 -10.36 -43.67
N GLU A 283 -1.39 -11.69 -43.76
CA GLU A 283 -2.31 -12.58 -43.04
C GLU A 283 -1.65 -13.30 -41.83
N GLU A 284 -0.34 -13.14 -41.62
CA GLU A 284 0.41 -13.75 -40.52
C GLU A 284 0.77 -12.70 -39.47
N GLU A 285 0.39 -12.93 -38.21
CA GLU A 285 0.82 -12.13 -37.07
C GLU A 285 1.99 -12.84 -36.36
N VAL A 286 3.07 -12.11 -36.14
CA VAL A 286 4.27 -12.60 -35.46
C VAL A 286 4.41 -11.90 -34.12
N CYS A 287 4.66 -12.68 -33.06
CA CYS A 287 4.90 -12.10 -31.76
C CYS A 287 6.26 -11.39 -31.73
N ILE A 288 6.31 -10.21 -31.13
CA ILE A 288 7.53 -9.40 -30.97
C ILE A 288 8.59 -10.09 -30.09
N PHE A 289 8.17 -11.05 -29.26
CA PHE A 289 9.05 -11.78 -28.38
C PHE A 289 9.59 -13.06 -29.05
N PRO A 290 10.85 -13.44 -28.77
CA PRO A 290 11.44 -14.63 -29.38
C PRO A 290 10.80 -15.91 -28.83
N TRP A 291 10.47 -16.84 -29.73
CA TRP A 291 9.97 -18.19 -29.41
C TRP A 291 11.11 -19.12 -29.00
N ASP A 292 10.88 -19.93 -27.96
CA ASP A 292 11.77 -20.99 -27.51
C ASP A 292 11.18 -22.37 -27.85
N ASP A 293 11.77 -23.05 -28.83
CA ASP A 293 11.34 -24.37 -29.28
C ASP A 293 11.47 -25.46 -28.21
N ALA A 294 12.40 -25.32 -27.26
CA ALA A 294 12.61 -26.35 -26.24
C ALA A 294 11.51 -26.33 -25.18
N THR A 295 11.06 -25.14 -24.79
CA THR A 295 10.01 -24.97 -23.78
C THR A 295 8.62 -24.76 -24.39
N GLN A 296 8.54 -24.52 -25.71
CA GLN A 296 7.30 -24.17 -26.42
C GLN A 296 6.65 -22.92 -25.80
N THR A 297 7.45 -21.89 -25.55
CA THR A 297 7.01 -20.62 -24.92
C THR A 297 7.74 -19.43 -25.54
N TYR A 298 7.16 -18.24 -25.44
CA TYR A 298 7.84 -16.97 -25.73
C TYR A 298 8.72 -16.54 -24.55
N ARG A 299 9.88 -15.94 -24.84
CA ARG A 299 10.78 -15.36 -23.84
C ARG A 299 10.54 -13.86 -23.72
N VAL A 300 9.74 -13.47 -22.74
CA VAL A 300 9.37 -12.08 -22.48
C VAL A 300 10.42 -11.44 -21.55
N PRO A 301 11.07 -10.33 -21.93
CA PRO A 301 12.03 -9.64 -21.07
C PRO A 301 11.36 -9.05 -19.83
N LEU A 302 12.02 -9.16 -18.68
CA LEU A 302 11.58 -8.49 -17.45
C LEU A 302 11.82 -6.99 -17.56
N GLU A 303 10.97 -6.18 -16.94
CA GLU A 303 11.15 -4.74 -16.93
C GLU A 303 12.29 -4.34 -15.98
N PHE A 304 13.27 -3.60 -16.48
CA PHE A 304 14.33 -3.04 -15.65
C PHE A 304 13.83 -1.81 -14.89
N ILE A 305 13.94 -1.86 -13.55
CA ILE A 305 13.51 -0.78 -12.67
C ILE A 305 14.69 0.11 -12.31
N ALA A 306 15.75 -0.47 -11.74
CA ALA A 306 16.88 0.30 -11.23
C ALA A 306 18.17 -0.52 -11.11
N GLN A 307 19.32 0.16 -11.17
CA GLN A 307 20.60 -0.38 -10.72
C GLN A 307 21.17 0.50 -9.61
N ILE A 308 21.75 -0.12 -8.58
CA ILE A 308 22.19 0.54 -7.36
C ILE A 308 23.61 0.09 -7.00
N ASP A 309 24.55 1.02 -7.00
CA ASP A 309 25.94 0.80 -6.58
C ASP A 309 26.07 0.75 -5.06
N CYS A 310 26.35 -0.44 -4.52
CA CYS A 310 26.51 -0.63 -3.09
C CYS A 310 27.76 0.07 -2.52
N ARG A 311 28.81 0.26 -3.33
CA ARG A 311 30.03 0.97 -2.89
C ARG A 311 29.72 2.45 -2.65
N ALA A 312 28.96 3.08 -3.53
CA ALA A 312 28.54 4.47 -3.37
C ALA A 312 27.57 4.67 -2.18
N LEU A 313 26.76 3.66 -1.83
CA LEU A 313 25.89 3.72 -0.65
C LEU A 313 26.60 3.42 0.66
N ALA A 314 27.76 2.76 0.64
CA ALA A 314 28.48 2.31 1.83
C ALA A 314 28.69 3.42 2.89
N PRO A 315 28.98 4.69 2.55
CA PRO A 315 29.09 5.75 3.56
C PRO A 315 27.77 6.17 4.22
N LEU A 316 26.61 5.77 3.65
CA LEU A 316 25.29 6.23 4.07
C LEU A 316 24.53 5.20 4.94
N GLN A 317 24.99 3.95 4.99
CA GLN A 317 24.30 2.84 5.65
C GLN A 317 25.25 1.68 5.99
N ASP A 318 24.82 0.76 6.84
CA ASP A 318 25.60 -0.41 7.30
C ASP A 318 24.89 -1.78 7.09
N TYR A 319 23.78 -1.85 6.36
CA TYR A 319 22.96 -3.06 6.17
C TYR A 319 23.08 -3.74 4.79
N LEU A 320 23.51 -3.03 3.74
CA LEU A 320 23.75 -3.59 2.41
C LEU A 320 25.20 -4.09 2.28
N PRO A 321 25.50 -4.92 1.25
CA PRO A 321 26.88 -5.17 0.86
C PRO A 321 27.68 -3.86 0.74
N ARG A 322 28.98 -3.91 1.05
CA ARG A 322 29.86 -2.73 0.95
C ARG A 322 30.33 -2.45 -0.48
N GLU A 323 30.18 -3.42 -1.38
CA GLU A 323 30.58 -3.38 -2.78
C GLU A 323 29.63 -4.21 -3.65
N GLY A 324 29.71 -4.01 -4.96
CA GLY A 324 28.88 -4.65 -5.97
C GLY A 324 27.67 -3.80 -6.37
N THR A 325 26.88 -4.32 -7.30
CA THR A 325 25.71 -3.64 -7.86
C THR A 325 24.48 -4.52 -7.71
N LEU A 326 23.38 -3.91 -7.27
CA LEU A 326 22.06 -4.53 -7.26
C LEU A 326 21.29 -4.07 -8.48
N PHE A 327 20.63 -5.01 -9.17
CA PHE A 327 19.77 -4.74 -10.31
C PHE A 327 18.37 -5.23 -9.99
N PHE A 328 17.37 -4.36 -10.15
CA PHE A 328 15.98 -4.62 -9.82
C PHE A 328 15.18 -4.76 -11.12
N PHE A 329 14.46 -5.86 -11.22
CA PHE A 329 13.63 -6.20 -12.35
C PHE A 329 12.22 -6.56 -11.89
N LEU A 330 11.24 -6.21 -12.70
CA LEU A 330 9.85 -6.63 -12.53
C LEU A 330 9.50 -7.65 -13.62
N GLU A 331 8.83 -8.73 -13.23
CA GLU A 331 8.07 -9.57 -14.14
C GLU A 331 6.87 -8.76 -14.65
N CYS A 332 7.17 -8.00 -15.70
CA CYS A 332 6.36 -7.15 -16.56
C CYS A 332 5.05 -6.57 -15.99
N GLY A 333 4.94 -5.24 -15.90
CA GLY A 333 3.64 -4.55 -15.77
C GLY A 333 2.85 -4.47 -17.09
N SER A 334 3.31 -5.13 -18.16
CA SER A 334 2.54 -5.43 -19.38
C SER A 334 2.38 -6.93 -19.64
N SER A 335 2.60 -7.79 -18.63
CA SER A 335 2.23 -9.21 -18.69
C SER A 335 0.93 -9.45 -17.89
N PRO A 336 0.04 -10.35 -18.36
CA PRO A 336 -1.13 -10.85 -17.61
C PRO A 336 -0.82 -11.45 -16.25
N LEU A 337 0.44 -11.77 -15.98
CA LEU A 337 0.84 -12.72 -14.95
C LEU A 337 1.66 -12.04 -13.85
N THR A 338 1.10 -12.11 -12.65
CA THR A 338 1.73 -11.97 -11.33
C THR A 338 2.92 -11.01 -11.19
N THR A 339 2.72 -9.97 -10.39
CA THR A 339 3.76 -9.05 -9.88
C THR A 339 4.86 -9.79 -9.11
N ARG A 340 5.87 -10.31 -9.82
CA ARG A 340 7.08 -10.89 -9.23
C ARG A 340 8.28 -9.98 -9.45
N GLY A 341 9.05 -9.76 -8.39
CA GLY A 341 10.31 -9.03 -8.46
C GLY A 341 11.47 -10.00 -8.64
N LYS A 342 12.49 -9.57 -9.38
CA LYS A 342 13.78 -10.24 -9.47
C LYS A 342 14.90 -9.27 -9.14
N VAL A 343 15.80 -9.68 -8.26
CA VAL A 343 16.99 -8.90 -7.91
C VAL A 343 18.23 -9.70 -8.26
N ILE A 344 19.15 -9.07 -8.99
CA ILE A 344 20.45 -9.65 -9.32
C ILE A 344 21.51 -8.86 -8.57
N TYR A 345 22.37 -9.56 -7.83
CA TYR A 345 23.55 -8.97 -7.19
C TYR A 345 24.80 -9.38 -7.94
N VAL A 346 25.56 -8.39 -8.41
CA VAL A 346 26.86 -8.60 -9.05
C VAL A 346 27.94 -8.05 -8.12
N PRO A 347 28.77 -8.91 -7.51
CA PRO A 347 29.81 -8.46 -6.58
C PRO A 347 30.98 -7.77 -7.28
N ASP A 348 31.36 -8.22 -8.47
CA ASP A 348 32.49 -7.67 -9.22
C ASP A 348 32.04 -6.57 -10.19
N THR A 349 32.17 -5.32 -9.77
CA THR A 349 31.82 -4.16 -10.61
C THR A 349 32.72 -3.99 -11.83
N ALA A 350 33.90 -4.62 -11.87
CA ALA A 350 34.77 -4.56 -13.05
C ALA A 350 34.28 -5.46 -14.20
N SER A 351 33.39 -6.41 -13.91
CA SER A 351 32.77 -7.29 -14.91
C SER A 351 31.59 -6.64 -15.65
N LEU A 352 31.10 -5.49 -15.17
CA LEU A 352 29.94 -4.82 -15.75
C LEU A 352 30.20 -4.40 -17.20
N SER A 353 29.16 -4.50 -18.02
CA SER A 353 29.17 -4.11 -19.43
C SER A 353 27.96 -3.24 -19.71
N SER A 354 28.12 -2.20 -20.54
CA SER A 354 27.03 -1.24 -20.82
C SER A 354 25.75 -1.95 -21.25
N GLY A 355 24.62 -1.51 -20.69
CA GLY A 355 23.30 -2.00 -21.05
C GLY A 355 22.91 -1.78 -22.52
N THR A 356 23.59 -0.87 -23.23
CA THR A 356 23.38 -0.61 -24.67
C THR A 356 23.50 -1.87 -25.55
N ARG A 357 24.18 -2.91 -25.08
CA ARG A 357 24.22 -4.22 -25.76
C ARG A 357 22.85 -4.90 -25.87
N PHE A 358 21.85 -4.41 -25.14
CA PHE A 358 20.47 -4.88 -25.13
C PHE A 358 19.51 -3.96 -25.90
N ALA A 359 20.03 -2.98 -26.65
CA ALA A 359 19.21 -1.98 -27.37
C ALA A 359 18.25 -2.60 -28.41
N GLU A 360 18.58 -3.80 -28.93
CA GLU A 360 17.76 -4.53 -29.91
C GLU A 360 16.68 -5.41 -29.26
N LEU A 361 16.51 -5.38 -27.93
CA LEU A 361 15.42 -6.11 -27.29
C LEU A 361 14.09 -5.39 -27.53
N SER A 362 13.13 -6.12 -28.05
CA SER A 362 11.74 -5.66 -28.12
C SER A 362 11.14 -5.63 -26.72
N PHE A 363 10.54 -4.50 -26.37
CA PHE A 363 9.68 -4.36 -25.21
C PHE A 363 8.30 -3.93 -25.71
N ASN A 364 7.26 -4.12 -24.91
CA ASN A 364 5.94 -3.60 -25.25
C ASN A 364 5.96 -2.06 -25.10
N ASP A 365 5.90 -1.35 -26.23
CA ASP A 365 6.23 0.07 -26.36
C ASP A 365 5.28 1.02 -25.61
N GLU A 366 4.02 0.62 -25.36
CA GLU A 366 3.05 1.54 -24.75
C GLU A 366 3.19 1.67 -23.23
N LYS A 367 3.94 0.78 -22.55
CA LYS A 367 3.95 0.71 -21.08
C LYS A 367 5.31 0.48 -20.41
N THR A 368 6.35 0.07 -21.12
CA THR A 368 7.60 -0.44 -20.49
C THR A 368 8.71 0.60 -20.32
N LEU A 369 9.62 0.40 -19.36
CA LEU A 369 10.80 1.23 -19.09
C LEU A 369 12.02 0.98 -19.97
N GLY A 370 12.14 -0.21 -20.56
CA GLY A 370 13.38 -0.65 -21.21
C GLY A 370 13.84 0.27 -22.35
N GLN A 371 12.89 0.94 -23.02
CA GLN A 371 13.13 1.92 -24.06
C GLN A 371 12.93 3.39 -23.62
N LYS A 372 12.53 3.62 -22.36
CA LYS A 372 12.26 4.96 -21.80
C LYS A 372 13.55 5.61 -21.28
N PRO A 373 13.56 6.96 -21.12
CA PRO A 373 14.72 7.67 -20.61
C PRO A 373 15.21 7.10 -19.28
N ALA A 374 16.50 6.83 -19.22
CA ALA A 374 17.19 6.50 -17.99
C ALA A 374 17.53 7.79 -17.24
N PHE A 375 17.49 7.76 -15.91
CA PHE A 375 17.89 8.88 -15.07
C PHE A 375 18.96 8.44 -14.08
N LYS A 376 19.99 9.26 -13.91
CA LYS A 376 20.94 9.09 -12.81
C LYS A 376 20.20 9.34 -11.50
N LEU A 377 20.58 8.63 -10.45
CA LEU A 377 20.02 8.84 -9.12
C LEU A 377 21.05 9.43 -8.15
N HIS A 378 20.59 10.35 -7.33
CA HIS A 378 21.38 10.95 -6.24
C HIS A 378 20.92 10.36 -4.90
N PRO A 379 21.72 9.49 -4.25
CA PRO A 379 21.37 8.95 -2.94
C PRO A 379 21.64 9.96 -1.83
N LYS A 380 20.74 10.03 -0.85
CA LYS A 380 20.93 10.78 0.40
C LYS A 380 20.46 9.94 1.59
N ALA A 381 21.18 10.03 2.70
CA ALA A 381 20.72 9.44 3.95
C ALA A 381 19.39 10.08 4.37
N SER A 382 18.40 9.26 4.68
CA SER A 382 17.02 9.67 4.94
C SER A 382 16.45 8.89 6.14
N VAL A 383 15.23 9.22 6.52
CA VAL A 383 14.46 8.49 7.52
C VAL A 383 13.09 8.18 6.92
N THR A 384 12.66 6.92 7.04
CA THR A 384 11.31 6.54 6.64
C THR A 384 10.45 6.27 7.86
N VAL A 385 9.24 6.82 7.83
CA VAL A 385 8.22 6.69 8.87
C VAL A 385 7.26 5.56 8.46
N PRO A 386 6.95 4.59 9.32
CA PRO A 386 5.91 3.61 9.02
C PRO A 386 4.53 4.27 8.97
N SER A 387 3.62 3.70 8.19
CA SER A 387 2.24 4.12 8.23
C SER A 387 1.59 3.69 9.56
N PHE A 388 1.30 4.66 10.42
CA PHE A 388 0.62 4.41 11.69
C PHE A 388 -0.88 4.17 11.53
N TYR A 389 -1.46 4.52 10.38
CA TYR A 389 -2.86 4.22 10.05
C TYR A 389 -3.17 2.71 10.15
N ALA A 390 -2.20 1.86 9.81
CA ALA A 390 -2.33 0.41 9.82
C ALA A 390 -1.81 -0.23 11.13
N LEU A 391 -1.66 0.52 12.24
CA LEU A 391 -1.14 -0.01 13.51
C LEU A 391 -1.86 -1.27 13.98
N ARG A 392 -3.20 -1.29 13.88
CA ARG A 392 -4.03 -2.43 14.29
C ARG A 392 -3.94 -3.62 13.31
N GLN A 393 -3.45 -3.39 12.08
CA GLN A 393 -3.21 -4.42 11.06
C GLN A 393 -1.75 -4.90 11.07
N ASN A 394 -0.84 -4.15 11.70
CA ASN A 394 0.54 -4.57 11.95
C ASN A 394 0.83 -4.67 13.45
N PRO A 395 0.51 -5.83 14.07
CA PRO A 395 0.73 -6.03 15.49
C PRO A 395 2.20 -5.88 15.89
N HIS A 396 3.15 -6.01 14.94
CA HIS A 396 4.57 -5.83 15.22
C HIS A 396 4.96 -4.36 15.42
N ILE A 397 4.48 -3.43 14.59
CA ILE A 397 4.73 -1.99 14.80
C ILE A 397 4.08 -1.54 16.11
N GLY A 398 2.84 -1.96 16.36
CA GLY A 398 2.15 -1.71 17.62
C GLY A 398 2.94 -2.25 18.82
N SER A 399 3.49 -3.46 18.72
CA SER A 399 4.31 -4.05 19.78
C SER A 399 5.60 -3.26 20.05
N ILE A 400 6.35 -2.86 19.01
CA ILE A 400 7.55 -2.02 19.17
C ILE A 400 7.18 -0.70 19.85
N LEU A 401 6.15 -0.03 19.35
CA LEU A 401 5.71 1.27 19.83
C LEU A 401 5.27 1.18 21.30
N CYS A 402 4.34 0.28 21.62
CA CYS A 402 3.79 0.12 22.96
C CYS A 402 4.84 -0.37 23.98
N SER A 403 5.81 -1.19 23.57
CA SER A 403 6.89 -1.65 24.47
C SER A 403 7.77 -0.52 25.02
N ARG A 404 7.71 0.67 24.40
CA ARG A 404 8.46 1.88 24.79
C ARG A 404 7.57 2.96 25.41
N MET A 405 6.28 2.69 25.57
CA MET A 405 5.30 3.61 26.13
C MET A 405 4.96 3.23 27.58
N SER A 406 4.62 4.24 28.39
CA SER A 406 3.96 4.04 29.69
C SER A 406 2.51 3.56 29.47
N LEU A 407 1.90 2.99 30.51
CA LEU A 407 0.48 2.58 30.46
C LEU A 407 -0.46 3.76 30.16
N GLU A 408 -0.12 4.97 30.60
CA GLU A 408 -0.90 6.18 30.31
C GLU A 408 -0.78 6.57 28.83
N GLN A 409 0.42 6.48 28.26
CA GLN A 409 0.65 6.75 26.83
C GLN A 409 0.00 5.70 25.93
N GLN A 410 0.01 4.44 26.35
CA GLN A 410 -0.70 3.37 25.63
C GLN A 410 -2.21 3.61 25.63
N ALA A 411 -2.79 3.99 26.78
CA ALA A 411 -4.21 4.34 26.86
C ALA A 411 -4.56 5.55 25.97
N ALA A 412 -3.72 6.58 25.96
CA ALA A 412 -3.90 7.74 25.08
C ALA A 412 -3.79 7.37 23.59
N LEU A 413 -2.88 6.45 23.22
CA LEU A 413 -2.79 5.91 21.87
C LEU A 413 -4.05 5.11 21.49
N ASP A 414 -4.57 4.30 22.42
CA ASP A 414 -5.80 3.51 22.21
C ASP A 414 -7.06 4.41 22.08
N ASP A 415 -7.05 5.59 22.69
CA ASP A 415 -8.07 6.64 22.58
C ASP A 415 -7.84 7.57 21.36
N ASP A 416 -6.96 7.18 20.43
CA ASP A 416 -6.61 7.87 19.18
C ASP A 416 -6.07 9.32 19.39
N GLU A 417 -5.54 9.65 20.57
CA GLU A 417 -5.08 11.01 20.91
C GLU A 417 -3.92 11.49 20.00
N TYR A 418 -3.17 10.55 19.42
CA TYR A 418 -1.98 10.84 18.59
C TYR A 418 -2.21 10.67 17.08
N ASP A 419 -3.39 10.21 16.64
CA ASP A 419 -3.62 9.78 15.25
C ASP A 419 -3.40 10.90 14.22
N ASP A 420 -3.90 12.10 14.49
CA ASP A 420 -3.71 13.25 13.58
C ASP A 420 -2.22 13.63 13.46
N ALA A 421 -1.47 13.53 14.55
CA ALA A 421 -0.06 13.87 14.56
C ALA A 421 0.79 12.77 13.89
N LEU A 422 0.48 11.49 14.14
CA LEU A 422 1.16 10.34 13.53
C LEU A 422 0.86 10.23 12.04
N SER A 423 -0.37 10.52 11.60
CA SER A 423 -0.75 10.50 10.17
C SER A 423 -0.09 11.60 9.35
N ARG A 424 0.32 12.70 9.98
CA ARG A 424 1.08 13.80 9.35
C ARG A 424 2.59 13.65 9.50
N LEU A 425 3.07 12.59 10.17
CA LEU A 425 4.48 12.40 10.42
C LEU A 425 5.20 11.94 9.13
N GLY A 426 6.17 12.74 8.68
CA GLY A 426 6.97 12.45 7.50
C GLY A 426 7.39 13.72 6.78
N PHE A 427 8.30 13.58 5.82
CA PHE A 427 8.67 14.69 4.94
C PHE A 427 7.68 14.83 3.78
N ALA A 428 7.66 16.02 3.17
CA ALA A 428 6.78 16.33 2.06
C ALA A 428 6.95 15.33 0.91
N GLN A 429 5.82 14.91 0.32
CA GLN A 429 5.77 14.02 -0.83
C GLN A 429 5.33 14.81 -2.05
N TYR A 430 5.96 14.53 -3.19
CA TYR A 430 5.67 15.22 -4.44
C TYR A 430 5.48 14.24 -5.57
N TYR A 431 4.63 14.62 -6.52
CA TYR A 431 4.49 13.89 -7.77
C TYR A 431 5.82 13.75 -8.49
N ALA A 432 5.99 12.61 -9.14
CA ALA A 432 7.14 12.26 -9.93
C ALA A 432 7.64 13.31 -10.92
N TRP A 433 6.72 13.92 -11.67
CA TRP A 433 7.08 14.93 -12.65
C TRP A 433 7.67 16.19 -11.98
N LYS A 434 7.22 16.54 -10.76
CA LYS A 434 7.82 17.61 -9.97
C LYS A 434 9.24 17.23 -9.56
N LEU A 435 9.43 15.99 -9.06
CA LEU A 435 10.74 15.48 -8.67
C LEU A 435 11.72 15.40 -9.84
N ARG A 436 11.26 15.02 -11.04
CA ARG A 436 12.06 15.08 -12.29
C ARG A 436 12.53 16.49 -12.58
N GLN A 437 11.62 17.47 -12.48
CA GLN A 437 11.97 18.86 -12.72
C GLN A 437 12.97 19.40 -11.68
N LEU A 438 12.84 19.01 -10.41
CA LEU A 438 13.85 19.32 -9.38
C LEU A 438 15.20 18.68 -9.71
N GLY A 439 15.22 17.45 -10.21
CA GLY A 439 16.44 16.78 -10.67
C GLY A 439 17.11 17.51 -11.84
N ALA A 440 16.34 17.99 -12.82
CA ALA A 440 16.85 18.83 -13.90
C ALA A 440 17.43 20.16 -13.39
N PHE A 441 16.89 20.68 -12.29
CA PHE A 441 17.43 21.84 -11.57
C PHE A 441 18.60 21.50 -10.64
N ASN A 442 18.92 20.21 -10.46
CA ASN A 442 19.89 19.70 -9.48
C ASN A 442 19.59 20.21 -8.05
N LEU A 443 18.31 20.30 -7.71
CA LEU A 443 17.84 20.70 -6.39
C LEU A 443 17.58 19.44 -5.56
N LEU A 444 18.34 19.30 -4.48
CA LEU A 444 18.19 18.25 -3.48
C LEU A 444 17.76 18.89 -2.15
N PRO A 445 17.25 18.13 -1.17
CA PRO A 445 16.99 18.68 0.15
C PRO A 445 18.26 19.29 0.76
N GLY A 446 18.13 20.48 1.34
CA GLY A 446 19.25 21.26 1.87
C GLY A 446 19.99 22.13 0.83
N SER A 447 19.69 22.00 -0.46
CA SER A 447 20.29 22.85 -1.50
C SER A 447 19.75 24.28 -1.45
N LYS A 448 20.52 25.25 -1.96
CA LYS A 448 20.02 26.61 -2.23
C LYS A 448 19.43 26.68 -3.63
N ALA A 449 18.21 27.21 -3.73
CA ALA A 449 17.54 27.46 -5.00
C ALA A 449 17.71 28.93 -5.42
N THR A 450 17.72 29.17 -6.73
CA THR A 450 17.66 30.52 -7.30
C THR A 450 16.26 31.12 -7.15
N GLU A 451 16.11 32.44 -7.25
CA GLU A 451 14.80 33.12 -7.20
C GLU A 451 13.80 32.54 -8.21
N ALA A 452 14.26 32.23 -9.44
CA ALA A 452 13.40 31.64 -10.47
C ALA A 452 12.93 30.21 -10.11
N GLN A 453 13.81 29.41 -9.51
CA GLN A 453 13.47 28.06 -9.06
C GLN A 453 12.52 28.10 -7.87
N LEU A 454 12.75 28.99 -6.90
CA LEU A 454 11.84 29.20 -5.77
C LEU A 454 10.45 29.64 -6.24
N ALA A 455 10.38 30.60 -7.16
CA ALA A 455 9.13 31.04 -7.76
C ALA A 455 8.37 29.88 -8.43
N TRP A 456 9.08 29.02 -9.16
CA TRP A 456 8.49 27.81 -9.76
C TRP A 456 7.99 26.82 -8.70
N MET A 457 8.77 26.56 -7.65
CA MET A 457 8.36 25.65 -6.56
C MET A 457 7.14 26.16 -5.81
N ILE A 458 7.05 27.48 -5.57
CA ILE A 458 5.86 28.12 -4.98
C ILE A 458 4.66 28.01 -5.92
N GLU A 459 4.83 28.27 -7.21
CA GLU A 459 3.76 28.14 -8.22
C GLU A 459 3.21 26.71 -8.30
N LYS A 460 4.04 25.70 -8.01
CA LYS A 460 3.64 24.28 -8.00
C LYS A 460 3.23 23.76 -6.63
N ASP A 461 2.96 24.64 -5.67
CA ASP A 461 2.55 24.29 -4.30
C ASP A 461 3.53 23.34 -3.59
N MET A 462 4.83 23.45 -3.88
CA MET A 462 5.88 22.67 -3.21
C MET A 462 6.48 23.43 -2.04
N LEU A 463 6.39 24.77 -2.05
CA LEU A 463 6.85 25.64 -0.99
C LEU A 463 5.74 26.66 -0.67
N PRO A 464 5.65 27.12 0.59
CA PRO A 464 4.73 28.18 0.94
C PRO A 464 5.13 29.50 0.27
N SER A 465 4.15 30.39 0.04
CA SER A 465 4.37 31.65 -0.69
C SER A 465 5.35 32.62 0.01
N ASP A 466 5.58 32.44 1.30
CA ASP A 466 6.47 33.24 2.15
C ASP A 466 7.80 32.52 2.45
N PHE A 467 8.14 31.46 1.71
CA PHE A 467 9.40 30.74 1.89
C PHE A 467 10.62 31.69 1.77
N PRO A 468 11.53 31.73 2.76
CA PRO A 468 12.65 32.67 2.75
C PRO A 468 13.63 32.41 1.58
N PRO A 469 14.04 33.43 0.81
CA PRO A 469 14.89 33.22 -0.38
C PRO A 469 16.28 32.66 -0.08
N ASP A 470 16.81 32.94 1.12
CA ASP A 470 18.16 32.56 1.53
C ASP A 470 18.23 31.19 2.22
N ASP A 471 17.07 30.64 2.59
CA ASP A 471 16.95 29.39 3.33
C ASP A 471 17.20 28.18 2.42
N PRO A 472 17.87 27.14 2.93
CA PRO A 472 18.02 25.89 2.19
C PRO A 472 16.65 25.22 2.01
N LEU A 473 16.49 24.49 0.91
CA LEU A 473 15.27 23.73 0.65
C LEU A 473 14.97 22.75 1.81
N PRO A 474 13.69 22.61 2.20
CA PRO A 474 13.30 21.69 3.27
C PRO A 474 13.53 20.23 2.87
N GLU A 475 13.43 19.34 3.85
CA GLU A 475 13.43 17.91 3.60
C GLU A 475 12.15 17.47 2.88
N TYR A 476 12.31 16.62 1.88
CA TYR A 476 11.24 16.01 1.09
C TYR A 476 11.65 14.63 0.61
N GLN A 477 10.67 13.78 0.36
CA GLN A 477 10.94 12.39 0.02
C GLN A 477 11.44 12.24 -1.42
N GLY A 478 12.39 11.32 -1.61
CA GLY A 478 12.88 10.91 -2.93
C GLY A 478 11.88 10.04 -3.68
N ILE A 479 12.22 9.71 -4.93
CA ILE A 479 11.39 8.91 -5.84
C ILE A 479 11.50 7.40 -5.61
N ALA A 480 12.61 6.96 -5.01
CA ALA A 480 12.86 5.59 -4.64
C ALA A 480 13.64 5.54 -3.33
N ARG A 481 13.60 4.41 -2.61
CA ARG A 481 14.20 4.27 -1.28
C ARG A 481 14.76 2.89 -1.02
N MET A 482 15.86 2.81 -0.27
CA MET A 482 16.34 1.55 0.33
C MET A 482 16.00 1.50 1.82
N ASN A 483 15.67 0.31 2.34
CA ASN A 483 15.23 0.11 3.74
C ASN A 483 14.06 1.04 4.11
N SER A 484 13.01 1.01 3.27
CA SER A 484 11.79 1.81 3.46
C SER A 484 10.82 1.13 4.44
N CYS A 485 9.73 1.82 4.76
CA CYS A 485 8.52 1.20 5.29
C CYS A 485 7.54 1.03 4.12
N GLY A 486 7.02 -0.18 3.93
CA GLY A 486 5.96 -0.41 2.96
C GLY A 486 4.64 0.22 3.44
N PHE A 487 3.70 0.43 2.52
CA PHE A 487 2.31 0.76 2.84
C PHE A 487 1.38 0.09 1.84
N SER A 488 0.44 -0.72 2.32
CA SER A 488 -0.72 -1.10 1.51
C SER A 488 -2.01 -0.87 2.27
N GLN A 489 -3.10 -0.66 1.53
CA GLN A 489 -4.44 -0.42 2.08
C GLN A 489 -5.06 -1.65 2.76
N HIS A 490 -4.47 -2.85 2.58
CA HIS A 490 -5.03 -4.12 3.03
C HIS A 490 -4.12 -4.86 4.02
N GLU A 491 -2.81 -4.93 3.78
CA GLU A 491 -1.80 -5.53 4.66
C GLU A 491 -0.39 -5.01 4.35
N LEU A 492 0.42 -4.63 5.35
CA LEU A 492 1.76 -4.10 5.06
C LEU A 492 2.64 -5.11 4.29
N PRO A 493 3.48 -4.66 3.34
CA PRO A 493 4.22 -5.56 2.46
C PRO A 493 5.09 -6.60 3.20
N GLU A 494 5.71 -6.22 4.32
CA GLU A 494 6.49 -7.12 5.17
C GLU A 494 5.64 -8.23 5.82
N LEU A 495 4.39 -7.92 6.17
CA LEU A 495 3.44 -8.89 6.72
C LEU A 495 2.99 -9.87 5.62
N GLN A 496 2.68 -9.38 4.43
CA GLN A 496 2.35 -10.23 3.27
C GLN A 496 3.49 -11.20 2.96
N ALA A 497 4.74 -10.73 3.03
CA ALA A 497 5.92 -11.57 2.85
C ALA A 497 5.99 -12.70 3.90
N ALA A 498 5.81 -12.34 5.17
CA ALA A 498 5.82 -13.30 6.29
C ALA A 498 4.69 -14.33 6.18
N GLN A 499 3.47 -13.92 5.81
CA GLN A 499 2.35 -14.84 5.63
C GLN A 499 2.60 -15.82 4.47
N LYS A 500 3.18 -15.35 3.37
CA LYS A 500 3.37 -16.16 2.16
C LYS A 500 4.61 -17.06 2.21
N LEU A 501 5.70 -16.58 2.82
CA LEU A 501 7.01 -17.24 2.82
C LEU A 501 7.42 -17.77 4.20
N GLY A 502 6.66 -17.45 5.25
CA GLY A 502 6.91 -17.82 6.65
C GLY A 502 7.82 -16.84 7.39
N GLY A 503 7.95 -17.06 8.70
CA GLY A 503 8.71 -16.19 9.61
C GLY A 503 7.86 -15.07 10.21
N GLU A 504 8.50 -14.17 10.96
CA GLU A 504 7.84 -13.02 11.58
C GLU A 504 7.97 -11.77 10.69
N ALA A 505 6.98 -10.89 10.65
CA ALA A 505 7.02 -9.66 9.81
C ALA A 505 8.27 -8.79 10.06
N GLN A 506 8.79 -8.81 11.29
CA GLN A 506 10.02 -8.11 11.70
C GLN A 506 11.31 -8.65 11.06
N ASP A 507 11.24 -9.87 10.54
CA ASP A 507 12.32 -10.53 9.83
C ASP A 507 12.38 -10.13 8.36
N TRP A 508 11.37 -9.41 7.88
CA TRP A 508 11.27 -8.89 6.53
C TRP A 508 11.49 -7.38 6.53
N LEU A 509 12.09 -6.87 5.46
CA LEU A 509 12.21 -5.44 5.22
C LEU A 509 11.97 -5.12 3.75
N VAL A 510 11.43 -3.92 3.48
CA VAL A 510 11.42 -3.36 2.13
C VAL A 510 12.85 -2.98 1.75
N LEU A 511 13.51 -3.87 1.01
CA LEU A 511 14.87 -3.68 0.50
C LEU A 511 14.93 -2.44 -0.38
N PHE A 512 14.02 -2.35 -1.36
CA PHE A 512 13.93 -1.25 -2.32
C PHE A 512 12.47 -0.93 -2.60
N GLN A 513 12.15 0.36 -2.58
CA GLN A 513 10.84 0.90 -2.90
C GLN A 513 10.97 1.88 -4.05
N ALA A 514 10.07 1.83 -5.04
CA ALA A 514 10.04 2.79 -6.15
C ALA A 514 8.62 3.30 -6.37
N CYS A 515 8.47 4.63 -6.37
CA CYS A 515 7.21 5.28 -6.72
C CYS A 515 7.01 5.25 -8.23
N LEU A 516 5.85 4.76 -8.66
CA LEU A 516 5.51 4.59 -10.07
C LEU A 516 4.70 5.76 -10.64
N ASP A 517 3.87 6.39 -9.80
CA ASP A 517 3.03 7.56 -10.15
C ASP A 517 3.85 8.55 -10.96
N GLY A 518 3.39 8.89 -12.16
CA GLY A 518 4.00 9.86 -13.07
C GLY A 518 5.46 9.57 -13.50
N GLN A 519 6.02 8.42 -13.10
CA GLN A 519 7.32 7.94 -13.55
C GLN A 519 7.19 6.96 -14.71
N PHE A 520 6.22 6.05 -14.59
CA PHE A 520 6.01 4.97 -15.53
C PHE A 520 4.62 5.10 -16.15
N GLN A 521 4.36 4.40 -17.26
CA GLN A 521 3.02 4.39 -17.87
C GLN A 521 2.11 3.34 -17.18
N TRP A 522 2.44 2.99 -15.94
CA TRP A 522 1.58 2.19 -15.07
C TRP A 522 0.69 3.12 -14.28
N ASP A 523 -0.46 2.61 -13.84
CA ASP A 523 -1.31 3.31 -12.89
C ASP A 523 -0.51 3.76 -11.66
N ASP A 524 -0.99 4.81 -11.00
CA ASP A 524 -0.37 5.35 -9.79
C ASP A 524 -0.15 4.22 -8.78
N GLY A 525 1.09 4.02 -8.33
CA GLY A 525 1.42 2.92 -7.43
C GLY A 525 2.85 2.93 -6.90
N VAL A 526 3.16 2.00 -6.01
CA VAL A 526 4.46 1.85 -5.36
C VAL A 526 4.92 0.39 -5.43
N LEU A 527 6.09 0.16 -6.01
CA LEU A 527 6.75 -1.15 -5.95
C LEU A 527 7.51 -1.30 -4.65
N ASN A 528 7.36 -2.45 -4.00
CA ASN A 528 8.12 -2.85 -2.83
C ASN A 528 8.82 -4.17 -3.11
N PHE A 529 10.15 -4.16 -3.18
CA PHE A 529 11.00 -5.34 -3.18
C PHE A 529 11.39 -5.67 -1.75
N ILE A 530 11.09 -6.88 -1.31
CA ILE A 530 11.09 -7.26 0.10
C ILE A 530 12.00 -8.46 0.28
N ILE A 531 12.89 -8.38 1.27
CA ILE A 531 13.88 -9.42 1.55
C ILE A 531 13.85 -9.80 3.02
N HIS A 532 14.08 -11.07 3.31
CA HIS A 532 14.30 -11.53 4.66
C HIS A 532 15.69 -11.11 5.16
N ARG A 533 15.82 -10.69 6.42
CA ARG A 533 17.07 -10.19 7.01
C ARG A 533 18.24 -11.16 6.88
N SER A 534 18.00 -12.46 7.08
CA SER A 534 19.04 -13.49 6.94
C SER A 534 19.48 -13.68 5.48
N ASP A 535 18.57 -13.53 4.52
CA ASP A 535 18.89 -13.62 3.09
C ASP A 535 19.68 -12.39 2.65
N LEU A 536 19.35 -11.19 3.17
CA LEU A 536 20.16 -9.98 2.96
C LEU A 536 21.59 -10.17 3.50
N ALA A 537 21.73 -10.64 4.74
CA ALA A 537 23.02 -10.90 5.36
C ALA A 537 23.84 -11.97 4.59
N ALA A 538 23.16 -12.98 4.04
CA ALA A 538 23.75 -14.03 3.22
C ALA A 538 23.91 -13.65 1.72
N LYS A 539 23.49 -12.43 1.32
CA LYS A 539 23.50 -11.93 -0.07
C LYS A 539 22.69 -12.79 -1.04
N ARG A 540 21.58 -13.36 -0.58
CA ARG A 540 20.68 -14.24 -1.33
C ARG A 540 19.52 -13.46 -1.95
N PHE A 541 19.84 -12.66 -2.95
CA PHE A 541 18.88 -11.81 -3.65
C PHE A 541 17.97 -12.57 -4.63
N ASP A 542 18.15 -13.88 -4.78
CA ASP A 542 17.24 -14.79 -5.47
C ASP A 542 15.91 -15.02 -4.71
N ARG A 543 15.86 -14.62 -3.43
CA ARG A 543 14.71 -14.81 -2.53
C ARG A 543 14.05 -13.49 -2.18
N ILE A 544 13.36 -12.94 -3.16
CA ILE A 544 12.67 -11.66 -3.02
C ILE A 544 11.17 -11.90 -3.09
N PHE A 545 10.45 -11.27 -2.18
CA PHE A 545 9.02 -11.07 -2.30
C PHE A 545 8.75 -9.68 -2.86
N MET A 546 7.67 -9.52 -3.60
CA MET A 546 7.34 -8.23 -4.16
C MET A 546 5.85 -7.96 -4.04
N VAL A 547 5.54 -6.72 -3.71
CA VAL A 547 4.18 -6.18 -3.66
C VAL A 547 4.17 -4.91 -4.50
N CYS A 548 3.14 -4.77 -5.33
CA CYS A 548 2.82 -3.52 -5.99
C CYS A 548 1.54 -2.99 -5.33
N ASP A 549 1.65 -1.84 -4.70
CA ASP A 549 0.53 -1.16 -4.07
C ASP A 549 -0.01 -0.13 -5.08
N TYR A 550 -1.27 -0.28 -5.51
CA TYR A 550 -1.97 0.64 -6.40
C TYR A 550 -2.97 1.50 -5.64
#